data_AF-A0A444L6F1-F1
#
_entry.id   AF-A0A444L6F1-F1
#
_cell.length_a   1.000
_cell.length_b   1.000
_cell.length_c   1.000
_cell.angle_alpha   90.00
_cell.angle_beta   90.00
_cell.angle_gamma   90.00
#
_symmetry.space_group_name_H-M   'P 1'
#
loop_
_entity.id
_entity.type
_entity.pdbx_description
1 polymer ?
#
loop_
_entity_poly.entity_id
_entity_poly.type
_entity_poly.pdbx_seq_one_letter_code
_entity_poly.pdbx_strand_id
1 'polypeptide(L)'
;MNEEHRRELVEALKPVDRAVLGGVDFDTKAILKSLMPDIVALGYDQEDLAEVLRREGFRGEIVKLGKYGDISSSKIRALLNSAKPANTAPEAQPK
;
A
#
# COMPACT_ATOMS: atom_id res chain seq x y z
N MET A 1 4.18 9.91 -6.34
CA MET A 1 2.79 9.73 -5.86
C MET A 1 2.80 10.00 -4.38
N ASN A 2 1.97 10.93 -3.89
CA ASN A 2 1.83 11.20 -2.46
C ASN A 2 0.84 10.19 -1.84
N GLU A 3 0.64 10.25 -0.53
CA GLU A 3 -0.24 9.30 0.18
C GLU A 3 -1.71 9.51 -0.14
N GLU A 4 -2.11 10.77 -0.33
CA GLU A 4 -3.49 11.14 -0.67
C GLU A 4 -3.94 10.51 -1.99
N HIS A 5 -3.14 10.64 -3.05
CA HIS A 5 -3.45 9.98 -4.32
C HIS A 5 -3.51 8.45 -4.19
N ARG A 6 -2.76 7.86 -3.24
CA ARG A 6 -2.82 6.40 -3.00
C ARG A 6 -4.13 6.03 -2.32
N ARG A 7 -4.56 6.82 -1.34
CA ARG A 7 -5.85 6.63 -0.66
C ARG A 7 -7.00 6.72 -1.66
N GLU A 8 -7.03 7.76 -2.49
CA GLU A 8 -8.07 7.95 -3.52
C GLU A 8 -8.11 6.79 -4.52
N LEU A 9 -6.95 6.31 -4.98
CA LEU A 9 -6.86 5.17 -5.89
C LEU A 9 -7.41 3.88 -5.25
N VAL A 10 -7.11 3.64 -3.98
CA VAL A 10 -7.60 2.46 -3.25
C VAL A 10 -9.10 2.56 -2.98
N GLU A 11 -9.59 3.75 -2.62
CA GLU A 11 -11.02 4.00 -2.37
C GLU A 11 -11.88 3.81 -3.62
N ALA A 12 -11.34 4.11 -4.80
CA ALA A 12 -12.04 3.92 -6.07
C ALA A 12 -12.20 2.44 -6.49
N LEU A 13 -11.58 1.50 -5.79
CA LEU A 13 -11.70 0.07 -6.11
C LEU A 13 -13.08 -0.45 -5.73
N LYS A 14 -13.72 -1.20 -6.64
CA LYS A 14 -15.05 -1.81 -6.43
C LYS A 14 -15.26 -2.49 -5.06
N PRO A 15 -14.32 -3.29 -4.50
CA PRO A 15 -14.54 -3.96 -3.22
C PRO A 15 -14.32 -3.07 -1.98
N VAL A 16 -13.97 -1.79 -2.14
CA VAL A 16 -13.61 -0.90 -1.03
C VAL A 16 -14.75 0.07 -0.74
N ASP A 17 -15.33 0.00 0.45
CA ASP A 17 -16.36 0.95 0.89
C ASP A 17 -15.76 2.28 1.38
N ARG A 18 -14.58 2.23 2.00
CA ARG A 18 -13.87 3.41 2.52
C ARG A 18 -12.37 3.14 2.63
N ALA A 19 -11.55 4.10 2.22
CA ALA A 19 -10.11 4.08 2.49
C ALA A 19 -9.74 5.19 3.48
N VAL A 20 -8.90 4.87 4.46
CA VAL A 20 -8.47 5.82 5.50
C VAL A 20 -6.96 5.98 5.41
N LEU A 21 -6.49 7.22 5.37
CA LEU A 21 -5.06 7.51 5.51
C LEU A 21 -4.62 7.13 6.93
N GLY A 22 -3.55 6.35 7.03
CA GLY A 22 -2.88 6.10 8.30
C GLY A 22 -2.29 7.39 8.86
N GLY A 23 -2.24 7.51 10.19
CA GLY A 23 -1.52 8.61 10.86
C GLY A 23 0.00 8.45 10.77
N VAL A 24 0.73 9.46 11.26
CA VAL A 24 2.19 9.39 11.45
C VAL A 24 2.52 8.22 12.40
N ASP A 25 3.60 7.49 12.13
CA ASP A 25 4.09 6.36 12.93
C ASP A 25 3.19 5.12 13.04
N PHE A 26 2.32 4.85 12.06
CA PHE A 26 1.49 3.64 12.05
C PHE A 26 0.74 3.46 13.38
N ASP A 27 -0.03 4.48 13.80
CA ASP A 27 -0.89 4.40 14.99
C ASP A 27 -2.06 3.42 14.75
N THR A 28 -1.68 2.15 14.75
CA THR A 28 -2.53 0.99 14.51
C THR A 28 -3.56 0.91 15.63
N LYS A 29 -3.21 1.36 16.84
CA LYS A 29 -4.08 1.43 18.00
C LYS A 29 -5.21 2.44 17.80
N ALA A 30 -4.93 3.62 17.28
CA ALA A 30 -5.96 4.61 16.97
C ALA A 30 -6.95 4.08 15.91
N ILE A 31 -6.44 3.42 14.87
CA ILE A 31 -7.28 2.80 13.82
C ILE A 31 -8.14 1.68 14.41
N LEU A 32 -7.55 0.77 15.19
CA LEU A 32 -8.28 -0.31 15.84
C LEU A 32 -9.39 0.20 16.76
N LYS A 33 -9.13 1.25 17.54
CA LYS A 33 -10.14 1.85 18.42
C LYS A 33 -11.23 2.58 17.66
N SER A 34 -10.88 3.29 16.60
CA SER A 34 -11.83 4.08 15.83
C SER A 34 -12.73 3.22 14.94
N LEU A 35 -12.20 2.13 14.37
CA LEU A 35 -12.91 1.28 13.45
C LEU A 35 -13.51 0.04 14.10
N MET A 36 -12.94 -0.40 15.24
CA MET A 36 -13.32 -1.61 15.96
C MET A 36 -13.59 -2.80 15.03
N PRO A 37 -12.61 -3.22 14.20
CA PRO A 37 -12.84 -4.27 13.23
C PRO A 37 -13.02 -5.63 13.91
N ASP A 38 -13.90 -6.48 13.37
CA ASP A 38 -14.01 -7.88 13.78
C ASP A 38 -12.91 -8.76 13.17
N ILE A 39 -12.46 -8.40 11.96
CA ILE A 39 -11.46 -9.14 11.17
C ILE A 39 -10.43 -8.15 10.61
N VAL A 40 -9.16 -8.52 10.69
CA VAL A 40 -8.04 -7.82 10.03
C VAL A 40 -7.35 -8.77 9.07
N ALA A 41 -7.33 -8.41 7.78
CA ALA A 41 -6.61 -9.17 6.75
C ALA A 41 -5.26 -8.50 6.44
N LEU A 42 -4.18 -9.27 6.49
CA LEU A 42 -2.81 -8.79 6.29
C LEU A 42 -2.17 -9.38 5.04
N GLY A 43 -1.26 -8.62 4.43
CA GLY A 43 -0.44 -9.08 3.31
C GLY A 43 0.49 -10.24 3.67
N TYR A 44 0.99 -10.95 2.66
CA TYR A 44 1.85 -12.12 2.83
C TYR A 44 3.20 -11.80 3.53
N ASP A 45 3.63 -10.54 3.46
CA ASP A 45 4.90 -9.99 3.96
C ASP A 45 4.75 -9.18 5.26
N GLN A 46 3.58 -9.22 5.91
CA GLN A 46 3.27 -8.38 7.09
C GLN A 46 3.16 -9.19 8.39
N GLU A 47 4.15 -10.03 8.70
CA GLU A 47 4.13 -10.87 9.92
C GLU A 47 4.25 -10.06 11.21
N ASP A 48 5.17 -9.10 11.25
CA ASP A 48 5.43 -8.27 12.43
C ASP A 48 4.17 -7.48 12.86
N LEU A 49 3.32 -7.10 11.91
CA LEU A 49 2.11 -6.35 12.19
C LEU A 49 1.06 -7.21 12.91
N ALA A 50 0.98 -8.51 12.62
CA ALA A 50 0.09 -9.41 13.34
C ALA A 50 0.43 -9.47 14.84
N GLU A 51 1.72 -9.53 15.15
CA GLU A 51 2.20 -9.53 16.54
C GLU A 51 1.90 -8.20 17.24
N VAL A 52 2.13 -7.07 16.57
CA VAL A 52 1.80 -5.74 17.09
C VAL A 52 0.32 -5.62 17.40
N LEU A 53 -0.56 -6.03 16.49
CA LEU A 53 -2.02 -6.01 16.72
C LEU A 53 -2.42 -6.82 17.96
N ARG A 54 -1.84 -8.02 18.13
CA ARG A 54 -2.09 -8.86 19.30
C ARG A 54 -1.58 -8.23 20.58
N ARG A 55 -0.38 -7.64 20.57
CA ARG A 55 0.22 -6.94 21.72
C ARG A 55 -0.59 -5.70 22.13
N GLU A 56 -1.15 -4.98 21.17
CA GLU A 56 -2.05 -3.84 21.40
C GLU A 56 -3.45 -4.25 21.88
N GLY A 57 -3.71 -5.56 22.03
CA GLY A 57 -4.93 -6.10 22.60
C GLY A 57 -6.05 -6.34 21.60
N PHE A 58 -5.75 -6.42 20.30
CA PHE A 58 -6.72 -6.82 19.29
C PHE A 58 -7.21 -8.25 19.52
N ARG A 59 -8.54 -8.41 19.66
CA ARG A 59 -9.17 -9.71 19.95
C ARG A 59 -9.89 -10.33 18.76
N GLY A 60 -10.01 -9.60 17.65
CA GLY A 60 -10.64 -10.10 16.44
C GLY A 60 -9.80 -11.13 15.71
N GLU A 61 -10.33 -11.60 14.58
CA GLU A 61 -9.64 -12.55 13.72
C GLU A 61 -8.55 -11.83 12.91
N ILE A 62 -7.36 -12.42 12.85
CA ILE A 62 -6.28 -11.96 11.98
C ILE A 62 -6.09 -13.00 10.89
N VAL A 63 -6.33 -12.62 9.64
CA VAL A 63 -6.21 -13.49 8.47
C VAL A 63 -5.01 -13.08 7.65
N LYS A 64 -4.10 -14.02 7.35
CA LYS A 64 -2.97 -13.76 6.46
C LYS A 64 -3.35 -14.12 5.04
N LEU A 65 -3.31 -13.15 4.14
CA LEU A 65 -3.61 -13.34 2.73
C LEU A 65 -2.38 -13.89 2.00
N GLY A 66 -2.63 -14.79 1.04
CA GLY A 66 -1.61 -15.24 0.11
C GLY A 66 -1.19 -14.13 -0.86
N LYS A 67 0.00 -14.26 -1.44
CA LYS A 67 0.45 -13.35 -2.49
C LYS A 67 -0.48 -13.45 -3.71
N TYR A 68 -1.00 -12.31 -4.17
CA TYR A 68 -1.84 -12.24 -5.35
C TYR A 68 -1.02 -11.91 -6.60
N GLY A 69 -1.00 -12.84 -7.56
CA GLY A 69 -0.28 -12.69 -8.82
C GLY A 69 1.24 -12.55 -8.65
N ASP A 70 1.94 -12.31 -9.76
CA ASP A 70 3.39 -12.09 -9.77
C ASP A 70 3.78 -10.70 -10.29
N ILE A 71 3.04 -9.69 -9.84
CA ILE A 71 3.27 -8.27 -10.17
C ILE A 71 3.58 -7.48 -8.89
N SER A 72 4.48 -6.51 -9.01
CA SER A 72 4.82 -5.59 -7.92
C SER A 72 5.14 -4.20 -8.48
N SER A 73 5.08 -3.18 -7.64
CA SER A 73 5.43 -1.80 -8.02
C SER A 73 6.86 -1.72 -8.58
N SER A 74 7.79 -2.50 -8.01
CA SER A 74 9.18 -2.58 -8.50
C SER A 74 9.26 -3.19 -9.90
N LYS A 75 8.50 -4.26 -10.18
CA LYS A 75 8.42 -4.87 -11.52
C LYS A 75 7.79 -3.93 -12.53
N ILE A 76 6.69 -3.25 -12.18
CA ILE A 76 6.05 -2.25 -13.04
C ILE A 76 7.05 -1.13 -13.38
N ARG A 77 7.78 -0.62 -12.38
CA ARG A 77 8.80 0.41 -12.59
C ARG A 77 9.92 -0.06 -13.51
N ALA A 78 10.38 -1.31 -13.35
CA ALA A 78 11.40 -1.89 -14.22
C ALA A 78 10.94 -1.96 -15.69
N LEU A 79 9.71 -2.44 -15.92
CA LEU A 79 9.11 -2.51 -17.25
C LEU A 79 8.97 -1.14 -17.93
N LEU A 80 8.54 -0.12 -17.18
CA LEU A 80 8.45 1.25 -17.68
C LEU A 80 9.82 1.83 -18.04
N ASN A 81 10.85 1.50 -17.27
CA ASN A 81 12.22 1.95 -17.53
C ASN A 81 12.84 1.23 -18.73
N SER A 82 12.56 -0.06 -18.93
CA SER A 82 13.05 -0.83 -20.08
C SER A 82 12.32 -0.51 -21.40
N ALA A 83 11.10 0.04 -21.32
CA ALA A 83 10.31 0.44 -22.49
C ALA A 83 10.61 1.87 -22.99
N LYS A 84 11.46 2.64 -22.29
CA LYS A 84 11.89 3.96 -22.80
C LYS A 84 12.83 3.78 -24.00
N PRO A 85 12.53 4.32 -25.19
CA PRO A 85 13.47 4.29 -26.29
C PRO A 85 14.70 5.14 -25.96
N ALA A 86 15.88 4.63 -26.29
CA ALA A 86 17.11 5.42 -26.32
C ALA A 86 17.00 6.44 -27.46
N ASN A 87 16.62 7.67 -27.17
CA ASN A 87 16.91 8.77 -28.07
C ASN A 87 17.44 9.97 -27.30
N THR A 88 18.76 9.99 -27.19
CA THR A 88 19.61 11.17 -27.14
C THR A 88 19.27 12.13 -28.29
N ALA A 89 18.92 13.37 -27.96
CA ALA A 89 19.20 14.52 -28.82
C ALA A 89 19.90 15.57 -27.94
N PRO A 90 21.06 16.11 -28.34
CA PRO A 90 21.70 17.19 -27.61
C PRO A 90 20.85 18.45 -27.76
N GLU A 91 20.53 19.10 -26.63
CA GLU A 91 19.97 20.44 -26.61
C GLU A 91 20.86 21.38 -27.42
N ALA A 92 20.36 21.84 -28.57
CA ALA A 92 20.95 22.96 -29.28
C ALA A 92 20.76 24.21 -28.42
N GLN A 93 21.87 24.77 -27.93
CA GLN A 93 21.87 26.05 -27.22
C GLN A 93 21.47 27.17 -28.21
N PRO A 94 20.49 28.02 -27.88
CA PRO A 94 20.15 29.15 -28.72
C PRO A 94 21.27 30.20 -28.70
N LYS A 95 21.59 30.72 -29.90
CA LYS A 95 22.53 31.83 -30.14
C LYS A 95 22.01 33.15 -29.59
#